data_AF-A0A2Z6LSN6-F1
#
_entry.id   AF-A0A2Z6LSN6-F1
#
_cell.length_a   1.000
_cell.length_b   1.000
_cell.length_c   1.000
_cell.angle_alpha   90.00
_cell.angle_beta   90.00
_cell.angle_gamma   90.00
#
_symmetry.space_group_name_H-M   'P 1'
#
loop_
_entity.id
_entity.type
_entity.pdbx_description
1 polymer ?
#
loop_
_entity_poly.entity_id
_entity_poly.type
_entity_poly.pdbx_seq_one_letter_code
_entity_poly.pdbx_strand_id
1 'polypeptide(L)'
;MSFMKGDLLSRTRKLVKGLAKAEPVWLKAMEQAPPATFPRPQGKIQTITLPEDVYVKRFCAIDPPPSRIFASRVLDLKEQGIGEEEAMDVADMEYLAEKKAKKKAYARLKQIARLQGKRLPPNPYPCPIKEIQAEERKYVSERFFDHKILEIVKQKKAEKEEFKQRRFGGGN
;
A
#
# COMPACT_ATOMS: atom_id res chain seq x y z
N MET A 1 34.71 -35.91 -1.08
CA MET A 1 33.42 -35.97 -1.83
C MET A 1 32.26 -35.96 -0.84
N SER A 2 31.62 -34.81 -0.57
CA SER A 2 30.52 -34.76 0.39
C SER A 2 29.22 -35.29 -0.24
N PHE A 3 28.71 -36.43 0.24
CA PHE A 3 27.43 -37.02 -0.21
C PHE A 3 26.22 -36.08 0.00
N MET A 4 26.38 -35.04 0.80
CA MET A 4 25.30 -34.18 1.29
C MET A 4 25.25 -32.77 0.66
N LYS A 5 26.09 -32.46 -0.35
CA LYS A 5 26.10 -31.13 -0.99
C LYS A 5 25.44 -31.21 -2.37
N GLY A 6 24.45 -30.34 -2.62
CA GLY A 6 23.64 -30.30 -3.87
C GLY A 6 22.13 -30.21 -3.64
N ASP A 7 21.34 -30.31 -4.70
CA ASP A 7 19.87 -30.23 -4.68
C ASP A 7 19.21 -31.50 -4.12
N LEU A 8 17.98 -31.40 -3.62
CA LEU A 8 17.25 -32.52 -2.99
C LEU A 8 17.17 -33.75 -3.90
N LEU A 9 16.80 -33.57 -5.17
CA LEU A 9 16.75 -34.63 -6.19
C LEU A 9 18.09 -35.35 -6.36
N SER A 10 19.18 -34.58 -6.44
CA SER A 10 20.52 -35.15 -6.61
C SER A 10 20.97 -35.94 -5.38
N ARG A 11 20.53 -35.53 -4.17
CA ARG A 11 20.83 -36.22 -2.90
C ARG A 11 20.03 -37.50 -2.76
N THR A 12 18.72 -37.46 -2.99
CA THR A 12 17.86 -38.64 -2.85
C THR A 12 18.21 -39.71 -3.88
N ARG A 13 18.51 -39.32 -5.12
CA ARG A 13 19.01 -40.25 -6.14
C ARG A 13 20.29 -40.96 -5.72
N LYS A 14 21.25 -40.26 -5.09
CA LYS A 14 22.50 -40.87 -4.59
C LYS A 14 22.25 -41.83 -3.41
N LEU A 15 21.35 -41.48 -2.49
CA LEU A 15 21.03 -42.30 -1.32
C LEU A 15 20.25 -43.57 -1.66
N VAL A 16 19.31 -43.47 -2.60
CA VAL A 16 18.58 -44.63 -3.14
C VAL A 16 19.56 -45.56 -3.89
N LYS A 17 20.42 -45.01 -4.76
CA LYS A 17 21.43 -45.81 -5.47
C LYS A 17 22.43 -46.49 -4.53
N GLY A 18 22.74 -45.85 -3.41
CA GLY A 18 23.60 -46.42 -2.37
C GLY A 18 22.90 -47.38 -1.41
N LEU A 19 21.63 -47.74 -1.67
CA LEU A 19 20.80 -48.61 -0.81
C LEU A 19 20.66 -48.11 0.65
N ALA A 20 20.98 -46.84 0.91
CA ALA A 20 20.91 -46.24 2.23
C ALA A 20 19.48 -45.84 2.60
N LYS A 21 18.60 -45.67 1.60
CA LYS A 21 17.18 -45.36 1.77
C LYS A 21 16.34 -46.06 0.70
N ALA A 22 15.13 -46.49 1.07
CA ALA A 22 14.14 -46.98 0.14
C ALA A 22 13.67 -45.87 -0.82
N GLU A 23 13.25 -46.24 -2.04
CA GLU A 23 12.74 -45.31 -3.04
C GLU A 23 11.47 -44.60 -2.54
N PRO A 24 11.50 -43.26 -2.38
CA PRO A 24 10.30 -42.54 -2.00
C PRO A 24 9.37 -42.42 -3.21
N VAL A 25 8.05 -42.53 -2.96
CA VAL A 25 7.00 -42.52 -4.00
C VAL A 25 7.07 -41.28 -4.91
N TRP A 26 7.47 -40.13 -4.36
CA TRP A 26 7.56 -38.86 -5.08
C TRP A 26 8.79 -38.72 -5.98
N LEU A 27 9.80 -39.60 -5.88
CA LEU A 27 11.05 -39.47 -6.64
C LEU A 27 10.80 -39.51 -8.15
N LYS A 28 10.00 -40.48 -8.62
CA LYS A 28 9.69 -40.67 -10.04
C LYS A 28 8.95 -39.47 -10.62
N ALA A 29 7.99 -38.92 -9.87
CA ALA A 29 7.24 -37.73 -10.27
C ALA A 29 8.14 -36.50 -10.39
N MET A 30 9.05 -36.31 -9.43
CA MET A 30 9.95 -35.17 -9.40
C MET A 30 11.11 -35.28 -10.41
N GLU A 31 11.47 -36.51 -10.84
CA GLU A 31 12.38 -36.73 -11.97
C GLU A 31 11.73 -36.44 -13.32
N GLN A 32 10.44 -36.75 -13.45
CA GLN A 32 9.66 -36.44 -14.65
C GLN A 32 9.42 -34.93 -14.80
N ALA A 33 9.19 -34.23 -13.69
CA ALA A 33 8.98 -32.79 -13.66
C ALA A 33 9.90 -32.14 -12.62
N PRO A 34 11.19 -31.88 -12.96
CA PRO A 34 12.09 -31.19 -12.06
C PRO A 34 11.62 -29.75 -11.83
N PRO A 35 11.91 -29.16 -10.65
CA PRO A 35 11.55 -27.78 -10.37
C PRO A 35 12.27 -26.82 -11.33
N ALA A 36 11.59 -25.74 -11.72
CA ALA A 36 12.16 -24.73 -12.62
C ALA A 36 13.41 -24.09 -12.00
N THR A 37 14.52 -24.10 -12.73
CA THR A 37 15.78 -23.47 -12.31
C THR A 37 15.90 -22.10 -12.94
N PHE A 38 15.85 -21.05 -12.12
CA PHE A 38 16.15 -19.69 -12.55
C PHE A 38 17.66 -19.44 -12.51
N PRO A 39 18.22 -18.67 -13.47
CA PRO A 39 19.62 -18.26 -13.41
C PRO A 39 19.85 -17.50 -12.10
N ARG A 40 20.95 -17.78 -11.41
CA ARG A 40 21.29 -17.10 -10.17
C ARG A 40 21.48 -15.60 -10.48
N PRO A 41 20.75 -14.69 -9.82
CA PRO A 41 20.92 -13.26 -10.05
C PRO A 41 22.34 -12.85 -9.65
N GLN A 42 23.08 -12.23 -10.57
CA GLN A 42 24.48 -11.83 -10.37
C GLN A 42 24.62 -10.45 -9.70
N GLY A 43 23.60 -9.98 -8.97
CA GLY A 43 23.63 -8.66 -8.37
C GLY A 43 22.33 -8.25 -7.68
N LYS A 44 22.23 -6.96 -7.36
CA LYS A 44 21.02 -6.36 -6.79
C LYS A 44 19.92 -6.31 -7.84
N ILE A 45 18.69 -6.59 -7.41
CA ILE A 45 17.50 -6.45 -8.25
C ILE A 45 17.35 -4.97 -8.63
N GLN A 46 17.18 -4.69 -9.93
CA GLN A 46 17.01 -3.33 -10.42
C GLN A 46 15.64 -2.79 -10.01
N THR A 47 15.58 -1.53 -9.60
CA THR A 47 14.32 -0.84 -9.34
C THR A 47 13.62 -0.57 -10.66
N ILE A 48 12.37 -1.02 -10.80
CA ILE A 48 11.54 -0.73 -11.98
C ILE A 48 11.09 0.72 -11.90
N THR A 49 11.37 1.50 -12.94
CA THR A 49 10.89 2.88 -13.10
C THR A 49 10.07 3.01 -14.37
N LEU A 50 8.91 3.65 -14.27
CA LEU A 50 8.02 3.90 -15.39
C LEU A 50 8.18 5.35 -15.89
N PRO A 51 7.95 5.63 -17.19
CA PRO A 51 8.03 6.99 -17.72
C PRO A 51 7.00 7.94 -17.07
N GLU A 52 5.87 7.41 -16.60
CA GLU A 52 4.83 8.16 -15.90
C GLU A 52 5.22 8.62 -14.48
N ASP A 53 6.20 7.97 -13.85
CA ASP A 53 6.57 8.25 -12.45
C ASP A 53 7.02 9.70 -12.22
N VAL A 54 7.57 10.34 -13.26
CA VAL A 54 8.00 11.75 -13.23
C VAL A 54 6.79 12.68 -13.00
N TYR A 55 5.66 12.38 -13.62
CA TYR A 55 4.46 13.20 -13.57
C TYR A 55 3.56 12.85 -12.38
N VAL A 56 3.53 11.58 -11.98
CA VAL A 56 2.78 11.13 -10.78
C VAL A 56 3.22 11.91 -9.54
N LYS A 57 4.54 12.11 -9.36
CA LYS A 57 5.10 12.84 -8.22
C LYS A 57 4.78 14.34 -8.26
N ARG A 58 4.62 14.92 -9.45
CA ARG A 58 4.32 16.35 -9.64
C ARG A 58 2.86 16.67 -9.37
N PHE A 59 1.94 15.78 -9.77
CA PHE A 59 0.50 16.03 -9.68
C PHE A 59 -0.07 15.85 -8.27
N CYS A 60 0.12 14.69 -7.65
CA CYS A 60 -0.36 14.47 -6.28
C CYS A 60 0.46 13.40 -5.56
N ALA A 61 1.06 13.78 -4.43
CA ALA A 61 1.81 12.88 -3.57
C ALA A 61 0.91 11.99 -2.68
N ILE A 62 -0.37 12.32 -2.55
CA ILE A 62 -1.27 11.73 -1.55
C ILE A 62 -2.07 10.56 -2.13
N ASP A 63 -2.53 10.66 -3.39
CA ASP A 63 -3.42 9.66 -3.98
C ASP A 63 -2.85 9.12 -5.32
N PRO A 64 -2.33 7.88 -5.35
CA PRO A 64 -1.69 7.31 -6.54
C PRO A 64 -2.59 7.15 -7.79
N PRO A 65 -3.87 6.73 -7.71
CA PRO A 65 -4.68 6.45 -8.90
C PRO A 65 -5.00 7.69 -9.76
N PRO A 66 -5.45 8.84 -9.22
CA PRO A 66 -5.65 10.04 -10.04
C PRO A 66 -4.36 10.55 -10.69
N SER A 67 -3.25 10.50 -9.95
CA SER A 67 -1.94 10.91 -10.45
C SER A 67 -1.46 10.04 -11.61
N ARG A 68 -1.75 8.73 -11.59
CA ARG A 68 -1.43 7.84 -12.70
C ARG A 68 -2.27 8.13 -13.94
N ILE A 69 -3.58 8.31 -13.80
CA ILE A 69 -4.47 8.65 -14.93
C ILE A 69 -4.00 9.95 -15.60
N PHE A 70 -3.66 10.95 -14.79
CA PHE A 70 -3.08 12.20 -15.29
C PHE A 70 -1.76 11.95 -16.02
N ALA A 71 -0.83 11.20 -15.42
CA ALA A 71 0.47 10.94 -16.01
C ALA A 71 0.39 10.15 -17.34
N SER A 72 -0.47 9.14 -17.41
CA SER A 72 -0.73 8.40 -18.65
C SER A 72 -1.30 9.34 -19.73
N ARG A 73 -2.21 10.24 -19.35
CA ARG A 73 -2.78 11.22 -20.29
C ARG A 73 -1.73 12.20 -20.84
N VAL A 74 -0.81 12.66 -20.00
CA VAL A 74 0.31 13.51 -20.43
C VAL A 74 1.20 12.76 -21.43
N LEU A 75 1.46 11.47 -21.19
CA LEU A 75 2.23 10.64 -22.13
C LEU A 75 1.49 10.47 -23.46
N ASP A 76 0.19 10.22 -23.46
CA ASP A 76 -0.62 10.12 -24.69
C ASP A 76 -0.56 11.41 -25.53
N LEU A 77 -0.60 12.58 -24.88
CA LEU A 77 -0.51 13.88 -25.54
C LEU A 77 0.91 14.14 -26.09
N LYS A 78 1.93 13.67 -25.37
CA LYS A 78 3.32 13.73 -25.83
C LYS A 78 3.56 12.82 -27.04
N GLU A 79 2.93 11.65 -27.08
CA GLU A 79 2.95 10.77 -28.26
C GLU A 79 2.33 11.44 -29.50
N GLN A 80 1.36 12.34 -29.30
CA GLN A 80 0.76 13.15 -30.37
C GLN A 80 1.65 14.34 -30.80
N GLY A 81 2.80 14.55 -30.15
CA GLY A 81 3.76 15.60 -30.46
C GLY A 81 3.51 16.94 -29.75
N ILE A 82 2.63 16.97 -28.74
CA ILE A 82 2.37 18.17 -27.93
C ILE A 82 3.55 18.40 -26.98
N GLY A 83 3.88 19.67 -26.73
CA GLY A 83 4.92 20.04 -25.76
C GLY A 83 4.58 19.55 -24.35
N GLU A 84 5.60 19.30 -23.52
CA GLU A 84 5.37 18.72 -22.18
C GLU A 84 4.53 19.63 -21.27
N GLU A 85 4.74 20.94 -21.32
CA GLU A 85 3.99 21.91 -20.51
C GLU A 85 2.52 22.01 -20.98
N GLU A 86 2.31 22.14 -22.28
CA GLU A 86 0.98 22.16 -22.89
C GLU A 86 0.21 20.87 -22.61
N ALA A 87 0.89 19.72 -22.67
CA ALA A 87 0.29 18.42 -22.36
C ALA A 87 -0.16 18.32 -20.89
N MET A 88 0.61 18.88 -19.95
CA MET A 88 0.20 18.95 -18.54
C MET A 88 -1.02 19.82 -18.34
N ASP A 89 -1.04 21.01 -18.94
CA ASP A 89 -2.16 21.95 -18.81
C ASP A 89 -3.46 21.37 -19.37
N VAL A 90 -3.39 20.71 -20.53
CA VAL A 90 -4.55 20.03 -21.13
C VAL A 90 -5.04 18.89 -20.23
N ALA A 91 -4.13 18.05 -19.72
CA ALA A 91 -4.50 16.96 -18.83
C ALA A 91 -5.12 17.46 -17.50
N ASP A 92 -4.61 18.58 -16.96
CA ASP A 92 -5.16 19.21 -15.74
C ASP A 92 -6.58 19.73 -15.99
N MET A 93 -6.78 20.38 -17.15
CA MET A 93 -8.09 20.89 -17.55
C MET A 93 -9.11 19.76 -17.75
N GLU A 94 -8.72 18.66 -18.40
CA GLU A 94 -9.55 17.47 -18.56
C GLU A 94 -9.93 16.85 -17.21
N TYR A 95 -8.94 16.67 -16.32
CA TYR A 95 -9.18 16.14 -14.97
C TYR A 95 -10.14 17.01 -14.15
N LEU A 96 -9.96 18.34 -14.19
CA LEU A 96 -10.85 19.26 -13.48
C LEU A 96 -12.27 19.24 -14.06
N ALA A 97 -12.42 19.11 -15.38
CA ALA A 97 -13.71 19.00 -16.04
C ALA A 97 -14.44 17.73 -15.60
N GLU A 98 -13.77 16.57 -15.62
CA GLU A 98 -14.34 15.31 -15.13
C GLU A 98 -14.75 15.40 -13.66
N LYS A 99 -13.88 15.98 -12.82
CA LYS A 99 -14.14 16.14 -11.39
C LYS A 99 -15.36 17.00 -11.14
N LYS A 100 -15.54 18.09 -11.90
CA LYS A 100 -16.73 18.94 -11.85
C LYS A 100 -17.97 18.18 -12.30
N ALA A 101 -17.90 17.41 -13.39
CA ALA A 101 -19.03 16.63 -13.91
C ALA A 101 -19.49 15.56 -12.91
N LYS A 102 -18.55 14.76 -12.37
CA LYS A 102 -18.83 13.74 -11.34
C LYS A 102 -19.40 14.35 -10.06
N LYS A 103 -18.94 15.53 -9.62
CA LYS A 103 -19.54 16.25 -8.48
C LYS A 103 -20.99 16.68 -8.76
N LYS A 104 -21.29 17.18 -9.96
CA LYS A 104 -22.65 17.55 -10.36
C LYS A 104 -23.56 16.31 -10.42
N ALA A 105 -23.08 15.22 -10.99
CA ALA A 105 -23.80 13.94 -11.04
C ALA A 105 -24.10 13.42 -9.62
N TYR A 106 -23.11 13.45 -8.72
CA TYR A 106 -23.31 13.08 -7.31
C TYR A 106 -24.33 13.97 -6.60
N ALA A 107 -24.29 15.29 -6.83
CA ALA A 107 -25.27 16.20 -6.24
C ALA A 107 -26.70 15.85 -6.69
N ARG A 108 -26.89 15.52 -7.97
CA ARG A 108 -28.18 15.04 -8.52
C ARG A 108 -28.60 13.72 -7.88
N LEU A 109 -27.70 12.73 -7.82
CA LEU A 109 -27.97 11.43 -7.17
C LEU A 109 -28.32 11.59 -5.69
N LYS A 110 -27.66 12.50 -4.98
CA LYS A 110 -27.92 12.83 -3.58
C LYS A 110 -29.32 13.41 -3.39
N GLN A 111 -29.75 14.30 -4.29
CA GLN A 111 -31.12 14.85 -4.28
C GLN A 111 -32.15 13.74 -4.49
N ILE A 112 -31.93 12.87 -5.47
CA ILE A 112 -32.81 11.72 -5.76
C ILE A 112 -32.88 10.77 -4.56
N ALA A 113 -31.74 10.42 -3.95
CA ALA A 113 -31.70 9.51 -2.80
C ALA A 113 -32.46 10.06 -1.60
N ARG A 114 -32.36 11.37 -1.34
CA ARG A 114 -33.13 12.06 -0.28
C ARG A 114 -34.64 11.98 -0.54
N LEU A 115 -35.06 12.25 -1.78
CA LEU A 115 -36.48 12.18 -2.17
C LEU A 115 -37.02 10.74 -2.05
N GLN A 116 -36.20 9.75 -2.36
CA GLN A 116 -36.56 8.33 -2.25
C GLN A 116 -36.44 7.77 -0.82
N GLY A 117 -35.95 8.56 0.15
CA GLY A 117 -35.69 8.08 1.52
C GLY A 117 -34.60 7.01 1.62
N LYS A 118 -33.77 6.83 0.58
CA LYS A 118 -32.69 5.84 0.55
C LYS A 118 -31.41 6.39 1.17
N ARG A 119 -30.51 5.48 1.54
CA ARG A 119 -29.16 5.85 1.98
C ARG A 119 -28.45 6.67 0.90
N LEU A 120 -27.66 7.64 1.35
CA LEU A 120 -26.93 8.52 0.46
C LEU A 120 -25.90 7.70 -0.36
N PRO A 121 -25.74 8.01 -1.65
CA PRO A 121 -24.67 7.41 -2.43
C PRO A 121 -23.29 7.77 -1.83
N PRO A 122 -22.27 6.92 -2.01
CA PRO A 122 -20.91 7.24 -1.60
C PRO A 122 -20.36 8.44 -2.39
N ASN A 123 -19.52 9.25 -1.74
CA ASN A 123 -18.91 10.43 -2.38
C ASN A 123 -17.90 9.99 -3.46
N PRO A 124 -18.02 10.48 -4.71
CA PRO A 124 -17.13 10.07 -5.81
C PRO A 124 -15.67 10.51 -5.65
N TYR A 125 -15.41 11.54 -4.84
CA TYR A 125 -14.05 11.97 -4.52
C TYR A 125 -13.94 12.18 -3.01
N PRO A 126 -13.65 11.10 -2.26
CA PRO A 126 -13.28 11.27 -0.87
C PRO A 126 -11.98 12.08 -0.80
N CYS A 127 -11.87 12.94 0.20
CA CYS A 127 -10.58 13.52 0.53
C CYS A 127 -9.90 12.53 1.47
N PRO A 128 -8.71 11.99 1.15
CA PRO A 128 -8.04 11.01 2.02
C PRO A 128 -7.90 11.49 3.46
N ILE A 129 -7.60 12.78 3.64
CA ILE A 129 -7.55 13.43 4.96
C ILE A 129 -8.88 13.35 5.71
N LYS A 130 -10.01 13.52 5.02
CA LYS A 130 -11.34 13.47 5.66
C LYS A 130 -11.75 12.05 6.02
N GLU A 131 -11.27 11.04 5.29
CA GLU A 131 -11.47 9.63 5.64
C GLU A 131 -10.68 9.28 6.90
N ILE A 132 -9.38 9.61 6.91
CA ILE A 132 -8.52 9.44 8.09
C ILE A 132 -9.14 10.15 9.29
N GLN A 133 -9.56 11.42 9.14
CA GLN A 133 -10.23 12.15 10.21
C GLN A 133 -11.56 11.50 10.63
N ALA A 134 -12.32 10.92 9.72
CA ALA A 134 -13.58 10.25 10.05
C ALA A 134 -13.34 8.98 10.87
N GLU A 135 -12.31 8.21 10.52
CA GLU A 135 -11.86 7.05 11.28
C GLU A 135 -11.30 7.45 12.65
N GLU A 136 -10.44 8.47 12.70
CA GLU A 136 -9.81 8.95 13.92
C GLU A 136 -10.80 9.62 14.87
N ARG A 137 -11.87 10.25 14.37
CA ARG A 137 -12.90 10.91 15.21
C ARG A 137 -13.45 9.99 16.28
N LYS A 138 -13.61 8.70 15.98
CA LYS A 138 -14.06 7.72 16.96
C LYS A 138 -13.06 7.63 18.13
N TYR A 139 -11.79 7.40 17.83
CA TYR A 139 -10.74 7.30 18.83
C TYR A 139 -10.44 8.62 19.55
N VAL A 140 -10.58 9.76 18.86
CA VAL A 140 -10.45 11.09 19.47
C VAL A 140 -11.56 11.31 20.48
N SER A 141 -12.81 10.95 20.14
CA SER A 141 -13.94 11.02 21.07
C SER A 141 -13.70 10.12 22.30
N GLU A 142 -13.36 8.85 22.07
CA GLU A 142 -13.06 7.88 23.14
C GLU A 142 -11.99 8.39 24.12
N ARG A 143 -10.93 9.07 23.65
CA ARG A 143 -9.89 9.65 24.54
C ARG A 143 -10.42 10.64 25.58
N PHE A 144 -11.49 11.37 25.26
CA PHE A 144 -12.05 12.38 26.16
C PHE A 144 -13.23 11.87 26.97
N PHE A 145 -13.98 10.90 26.45
CA PHE A 145 -15.23 10.45 27.06
C PHE A 145 -15.15 9.07 27.72
N ASP A 146 -14.17 8.23 27.38
CA ASP A 146 -14.02 6.92 28.03
C ASP A 146 -13.32 7.04 29.38
N HIS A 147 -14.06 6.72 30.44
CA HIS A 147 -13.56 6.75 31.82
C HIS A 147 -12.28 5.91 32.02
N LYS A 148 -12.19 4.73 31.39
CA LYS A 148 -11.01 3.86 31.45
C LYS A 148 -9.76 4.53 30.85
N ILE A 149 -9.91 5.25 29.74
CA ILE A 149 -8.79 5.93 29.09
C ILE A 149 -8.35 7.12 29.94
N LEU A 150 -9.29 7.87 30.52
CA LEU A 150 -8.99 8.97 31.44
C LEU A 150 -8.25 8.49 32.70
N GLU A 151 -8.62 7.34 33.27
CA GLU A 151 -7.91 6.72 34.40
C GLU A 151 -6.47 6.38 34.05
N ILE A 152 -6.24 5.74 32.91
CA ILE A 152 -4.90 5.41 32.41
C ILE A 152 -4.07 6.69 32.19
N VAL A 153 -4.67 7.75 31.64
CA VAL A 153 -3.99 9.04 31.45
C VAL A 153 -3.63 9.69 32.78
N LYS A 154 -4.50 9.61 33.80
CA LYS A 154 -4.22 10.11 35.15
C LYS A 154 -3.08 9.34 35.81
N GLN A 155 -3.09 8.01 35.73
CA GLN A 155 -2.01 7.15 36.23
C GLN A 155 -0.67 7.51 35.57
N LYS A 156 -0.61 7.63 34.24
CA LYS A 156 0.60 8.03 33.52
C LYS A 156 1.10 9.43 33.88
N LYS A 157 0.20 10.37 34.19
CA LYS A 157 0.58 11.71 34.67
C LYS A 157 1.20 11.63 36.06
N ALA A 158 0.60 10.87 36.98
CA ALA A 158 1.13 10.64 38.32
C ALA A 158 2.51 9.97 38.29
N GLU A 159 2.68 8.89 37.50
CA GLU A 159 3.98 8.23 37.31
C GLU A 159 5.05 9.17 36.75
N LYS A 160 4.67 10.05 35.80
CA LYS A 160 5.59 11.04 35.23
C LYS A 160 5.98 12.13 36.23
N GLU A 161 5.08 12.52 37.12
CA GLU A 161 5.35 13.46 38.21
C GLU A 161 6.22 12.84 39.29
N GLU A 162 5.96 11.59 39.70
CA GLU A 162 6.83 10.84 40.61
C GLU A 162 8.23 10.64 40.02
N PHE A 163 8.33 10.30 38.73
CA PHE A 163 9.61 10.18 38.05
C PHE A 163 10.38 11.51 38.01
N LYS A 164 9.69 12.64 37.81
CA LYS A 164 10.29 13.97 37.89
C LYS A 164 10.73 14.31 39.31
N GLN A 165 9.91 14.04 40.33
CA GLN A 165 10.28 14.25 41.73
C GLN A 165 11.49 13.40 42.13
N ARG A 166 11.57 12.14 41.68
CA ARG A 166 12.75 11.29 41.90
C ARG A 166 14.01 11.80 41.19
N ARG A 167 13.89 12.40 40.00
CA ARG A 167 15.03 13.00 39.29
C ARG A 167 15.51 14.34 39.85
N PHE A 168 14.60 15.15 40.40
CA PHE A 168 14.91 16.50 40.92
C PHE A 168 15.02 16.57 42.46
N GLY A 169 14.64 15.52 43.19
CA GLY A 169 14.68 15.44 44.66
C GLY A 169 15.89 14.68 45.24
N GLY A 170 16.81 14.20 44.39
CA GLY A 170 18.07 13.59 44.82
C GLY A 170 19.16 14.63 45.02
N GLY A 171 18.99 15.50 46.01
CA GLY A 171 19.94 16.54 46.38
C GLY A 171 19.86 16.82 47.88
N ASN A 172 20.32 15.85 48.68
CA ASN A 172 20.84 16.01 50.04
C ASN A 172 21.72 14.80 50.34
#